data_AF-X1U5R2-F1
#
_entry.id   AF-X1U5R2-F1
#
_cell.length_a   1.000
_cell.length_b   1.000
_cell.length_c   1.000
_cell.angle_alpha   90.00
_cell.angle_beta   90.00
_cell.angle_gamma   90.00
#
_symmetry.space_group_name_H-M   'P 1'
#
loop_
_entity.id
_entity.type
_entity.pdbx_description
1 polymer ?
#
loop_
_entity_poly.entity_id
_entity_poly.type
_entity_poly.pdbx_seq_one_letter_code
_entity_poly.pdbx_strand_id
1 'polypeptide(L)'
;MLTVCLGIFAGIATDFDFSLVIVYILGGVFSTYMVSKVSQRSAVMKAGFISSLVLAFLFLTINLIGGEIKTIALYTVLGVVNGIICAIIAIGFLPFIESTFNIVTAMGLLELSNTDQPLLKKLLISAPGTYNHSILVGHLAESAAKSIGADSLLVKVAALY
;
A
#
# COMPACT_ATOMS: atom_id res chain seq x y z
N MET A 1 -0.62 -6.21 14.69
CA MET A 1 -1.39 -6.31 15.95
C MET A 1 -2.88 -6.12 15.70
N LEU A 2 -3.31 -5.01 15.07
CA LEU A 2 -4.73 -4.79 14.75
C LEU A 2 -5.37 -5.93 13.93
N THR A 3 -4.65 -6.48 12.95
CA THR A 3 -5.11 -7.63 12.14
C THR A 3 -5.42 -8.87 12.96
N VAL A 4 -4.61 -9.16 13.98
CA VAL A 4 -4.81 -10.31 14.86
C VAL A 4 -6.03 -10.11 15.74
N CYS A 5 -6.22 -8.92 16.29
CA CYS A 5 -7.43 -8.59 17.07
C CYS A 5 -8.70 -8.74 16.23
N LEU A 6 -8.71 -8.18 15.01
CA LEU A 6 -9.84 -8.27 14.09
C LEU A 6 -10.14 -9.72 13.66
N GLY A 7 -9.10 -10.53 13.45
CA GLY A 7 -9.26 -11.96 13.14
C GLY A 7 -9.94 -12.74 14.28
N ILE A 8 -9.61 -12.43 15.54
CA ILE A 8 -10.24 -13.05 16.71
C ILE A 8 -11.71 -12.60 16.83
N PHE A 9 -12.00 -11.32 16.63
CA PHE A 9 -13.38 -10.81 16.63
C PHE A 9 -14.24 -11.44 15.54
N ALA A 10 -13.69 -11.61 14.33
CA ALA A 10 -14.38 -12.31 13.24
C ALA A 10 -14.71 -13.77 13.60
N GLY A 11 -13.81 -14.44 14.33
CA GLY A 11 -14.05 -15.77 14.87
C GLY A 11 -15.22 -15.86 15.84
N ILE A 12 -15.30 -14.92 16.78
CA ILE A 12 -16.40 -14.84 17.75
C ILE A 12 -17.73 -14.58 17.03
N ALA A 13 -17.71 -13.76 15.97
CA ALA A 13 -18.90 -13.44 15.18
C ALA A 13 -19.40 -14.59 14.28
N THR A 14 -18.55 -15.59 14.02
CA THR A 14 -18.86 -16.72 13.11
C THR A 14 -18.98 -18.04 13.89
N ASP A 15 -19.52 -17.98 15.11
CA ASP A 15 -19.77 -19.14 15.99
C ASP A 15 -18.51 -20.01 16.25
N PHE A 16 -17.34 -19.39 16.39
CA PHE A 16 -16.05 -20.07 16.68
C PHE A 16 -15.58 -21.08 15.63
N ASP A 17 -15.89 -20.86 14.35
CA ASP A 17 -15.25 -21.64 13.28
C ASP A 17 -13.74 -21.32 13.20
N PHE A 18 -12.93 -22.19 13.81
CA PHE A 18 -11.47 -22.06 13.87
C PHE A 18 -10.82 -22.01 12.49
N SER A 19 -11.44 -22.60 11.46
CA SER A 19 -10.89 -22.62 10.11
C SER A 19 -10.90 -21.22 9.51
N LEU A 20 -12.01 -20.48 9.68
CA LEU A 20 -12.15 -19.12 9.16
C LEU A 20 -11.24 -18.13 9.91
N VAL A 21 -11.09 -18.29 11.23
CA VAL A 21 -10.17 -17.46 12.04
C VAL A 21 -8.74 -17.53 11.51
N ILE A 22 -8.28 -18.74 11.18
CA ILE A 22 -6.92 -18.94 10.66
C ILE A 22 -6.75 -18.24 9.31
N VAL A 23 -7.75 -18.30 8.41
CA VAL A 23 -7.71 -17.60 7.11
C VAL A 23 -7.61 -16.10 7.29
N TYR A 24 -8.43 -15.52 8.17
CA TYR A 24 -8.44 -14.07 8.37
C TYR A 24 -7.13 -13.57 9.00
N ILE A 25 -6.57 -14.31 9.97
CA ILE A 25 -5.30 -13.93 10.58
C ILE A 25 -4.15 -14.06 9.57
N LEU A 26 -4.01 -15.21 8.90
CA LEU A 26 -2.92 -15.42 7.94
C LEU A 26 -3.05 -14.48 6.76
N GLY A 27 -4.22 -14.41 6.14
CA GLY A 27 -4.53 -13.49 5.05
C GLY A 27 -4.21 -12.05 5.43
N GLY A 28 -4.71 -11.58 6.57
CA GLY A 28 -4.49 -10.21 7.03
C GLY A 28 -3.01 -9.88 7.30
N VAL A 29 -2.24 -10.79 7.89
CA VAL A 29 -0.80 -10.61 8.12
C VAL A 29 -0.05 -10.54 6.78
N PHE A 30 -0.33 -11.46 5.85
CA PHE A 30 0.27 -11.45 4.52
C PHE A 30 -0.06 -10.17 3.74
N SER A 31 -1.33 -9.75 3.73
CA SER A 31 -1.78 -8.52 3.08
C SER A 31 -1.08 -7.28 3.64
N THR A 32 -0.99 -7.18 4.96
CA THR A 32 -0.34 -6.04 5.63
C THR A 32 1.15 -5.99 5.29
N TYR A 33 1.82 -7.14 5.29
CA TYR A 33 3.23 -7.21 4.93
C TYR A 33 3.47 -6.79 3.46
N MET A 34 2.61 -7.22 2.53
CA MET A 34 2.72 -6.83 1.11
C MET A 34 2.52 -5.34 0.88
N VAL A 35 1.64 -4.68 1.62
CA VAL A 35 1.40 -3.24 1.49
C VAL A 35 2.49 -2.41 2.17
N SER A 36 3.16 -2.94 3.20
CA SER A 36 4.13 -2.19 4.03
C SER A 36 5.33 -1.60 3.27
N LYS A 37 5.70 -2.14 2.11
CA LYS A 37 6.86 -1.70 1.31
C LYS A 37 6.48 -0.95 0.04
N VAL A 38 5.22 -0.55 -0.09
CA VAL A 38 4.70 0.04 -1.31
C VAL A 38 4.79 1.56 -1.27
N SER A 39 5.44 2.13 -2.30
CA SER A 39 5.57 3.59 -2.46
C SER A 39 4.67 4.18 -3.55
N GLN A 40 4.22 3.39 -4.53
CA GLN A 40 3.48 3.87 -5.70
C GLN A 40 2.01 3.42 -5.73
N ARG A 41 1.11 4.25 -6.30
CA ARG A 41 -0.32 3.91 -6.53
C ARG A 41 -0.49 2.57 -7.28
N SER A 42 0.29 2.38 -8.35
CA SER A 42 0.28 1.11 -9.11
C SER A 42 0.75 -0.08 -8.26
N ALA A 43 1.70 0.14 -7.36
CA ALA A 43 2.18 -0.90 -6.46
C ALA A 43 1.16 -1.22 -5.35
N VAL A 44 0.30 -0.27 -4.92
CA VAL A 44 -0.81 -0.55 -4.00
C VAL A 44 -1.85 -1.44 -4.67
N MET A 45 -2.19 -1.14 -5.94
CA MET A 45 -3.08 -2.00 -6.73
C MET A 45 -2.51 -3.40 -6.92
N LYS A 46 -1.21 -3.51 -7.23
CA LYS A 46 -0.53 -4.82 -7.35
C LYS A 46 -0.53 -5.59 -6.02
N ALA A 47 -0.25 -4.91 -4.90
CA ALA A 47 -0.29 -5.53 -3.57
C ALA A 47 -1.72 -6.01 -3.23
N GLY A 48 -2.74 -5.22 -3.56
CA GLY A 48 -4.14 -5.60 -3.44
C GLY A 48 -4.51 -6.82 -4.28
N PHE A 49 -4.05 -6.89 -5.53
CA PHE A 49 -4.28 -8.04 -6.41
C PHE A 49 -3.59 -9.31 -5.90
N ILE A 50 -2.33 -9.21 -5.46
CA ILE A 50 -1.59 -10.33 -4.87
C ILE A 50 -2.27 -10.79 -3.57
N SER A 51 -2.68 -9.85 -2.72
CA SER A 51 -3.45 -10.13 -1.50
C SER A 51 -4.77 -10.87 -1.80
N SER A 52 -5.46 -10.48 -2.87
CA SER A 52 -6.70 -11.13 -3.33
C SER A 52 -6.45 -12.59 -3.70
N LEU A 53 -5.36 -12.87 -4.42
CA LEU A 53 -4.95 -14.23 -4.80
C LEU A 53 -4.58 -15.08 -3.58
N VAL A 54 -3.82 -14.52 -2.64
CA VAL A 54 -3.46 -15.23 -1.40
C VAL A 54 -4.70 -15.59 -0.60
N LEU A 55 -5.63 -14.65 -0.44
CA LEU A 55 -6.87 -14.89 0.30
C LEU A 55 -7.77 -15.92 -0.41
N ALA A 56 -7.88 -15.84 -1.74
CA ALA A 56 -8.59 -16.83 -2.55
C ALA A 56 -7.98 -18.23 -2.41
N PHE A 57 -6.64 -18.33 -2.41
CA PHE A 57 -5.94 -19.60 -2.22
C PHE A 57 -6.19 -20.20 -0.83
N LEU A 58 -6.16 -19.37 0.23
CA LEU A 58 -6.46 -19.83 1.59
C LEU A 58 -7.90 -20.34 1.71
N PHE A 59 -8.88 -19.64 1.13
CA PHE A 59 -10.27 -20.11 1.10
C PHE A 59 -10.42 -21.42 0.33
N LEU A 60 -9.71 -21.58 -0.79
CA LEU A 60 -9.70 -22.81 -1.56
C LEU A 60 -9.16 -23.97 -0.72
N THR A 61 -8.01 -23.80 -0.05
CA THR A 61 -7.37 -24.86 0.75
C THR A 61 -8.27 -25.34 1.89
N ILE A 62 -8.92 -24.43 2.61
CA ILE A 62 -9.78 -24.80 3.74
C ILE A 62 -11.07 -25.47 3.28
N ASN A 63 -11.72 -24.94 2.25
CA ASN A 63 -13.00 -25.49 1.80
C ASN A 63 -12.82 -26.79 1.01
N LEU A 64 -11.61 -27.12 0.54
CA LEU A 64 -11.32 -28.41 -0.11
C LEU A 64 -11.41 -29.61 0.86
N ILE A 65 -11.28 -29.38 2.16
CA ILE A 65 -11.25 -30.43 3.20
C ILE A 65 -12.67 -30.92 3.59
N GLY A 66 -13.73 -30.22 3.18
CA GLY A 66 -15.11 -30.67 3.50
C GLY A 66 -16.27 -29.89 2.87
N GLY A 67 -16.03 -29.00 1.91
CA GLY A 67 -17.05 -28.10 1.36
C GLY A 67 -17.69 -28.59 0.06
N GLU A 68 -18.98 -28.28 -0.13
CA GLU A 68 -19.64 -28.39 -1.43
C GLU A 68 -18.99 -27.44 -2.46
N ILE A 69 -18.93 -27.87 -3.72
CA ILE A 69 -18.34 -27.11 -4.85
C ILE A 69 -18.91 -25.69 -4.96
N LYS A 70 -20.21 -25.51 -4.68
CA LYS A 70 -20.87 -24.21 -4.72
C LYS A 70 -20.36 -23.25 -3.64
N THR A 71 -20.11 -23.76 -2.44
CA THR A 71 -19.62 -23.00 -1.30
C THR A 71 -18.16 -22.58 -1.50
N ILE A 72 -17.34 -23.49 -2.05
CA ILE A 72 -15.94 -23.21 -2.44
C ILE A 72 -15.87 -22.06 -3.45
N ALA A 73 -16.69 -22.13 -4.51
CA ALA A 73 -16.70 -21.11 -5.55
C ALA A 73 -17.10 -19.73 -5.01
N LEU A 74 -18.11 -19.69 -4.14
CA LEU A 74 -18.62 -18.44 -3.56
C LEU A 74 -17.57 -17.76 -2.65
N TYR A 75 -16.94 -18.49 -1.73
CA TYR A 75 -15.91 -17.93 -0.85
C TYR A 75 -14.64 -17.49 -1.61
N THR A 76 -14.27 -18.22 -2.65
CA THR A 76 -13.12 -17.86 -3.50
C THR A 76 -13.39 -16.54 -4.22
N VAL A 77 -14.59 -16.37 -4.80
CA VAL A 77 -14.98 -15.11 -5.45
C VAL A 77 -15.02 -13.96 -4.45
N LEU A 78 -15.59 -14.17 -3.25
CA LEU A 78 -15.59 -13.16 -2.19
C LEU A 78 -14.18 -12.77 -1.75
N GLY A 79 -13.25 -13.73 -1.66
CA GLY A 79 -11.85 -13.46 -1.34
C GLY A 79 -11.16 -12.56 -2.37
N VAL A 80 -11.43 -12.79 -3.66
CA VAL A 80 -10.91 -11.95 -4.74
C VAL A 80 -11.50 -10.55 -4.70
N VAL A 81 -12.83 -10.46 -4.58
CA VAL A 81 -13.54 -9.17 -4.52
C VAL A 81 -13.09 -8.36 -3.31
N ASN A 82 -12.90 -9.00 -2.16
CA ASN A 82 -12.46 -8.34 -0.93
C ASN A 82 -11.11 -7.63 -1.12
N GLY A 83 -10.09 -8.30 -1.66
CA GLY A 83 -8.77 -7.68 -1.81
C GLY A 83 -8.76 -6.52 -2.82
N ILE A 84 -9.58 -6.59 -3.87
CA ILE A 84 -9.77 -5.47 -4.82
C ILE A 84 -10.45 -4.28 -4.13
N ILE A 85 -11.54 -4.53 -3.41
CA ILE A 85 -12.27 -3.47 -2.68
C ILE A 85 -11.35 -2.81 -1.65
N CYS A 86 -10.60 -3.60 -0.87
CA CYS A 86 -9.64 -3.07 0.09
C CYS A 86 -8.58 -2.18 -0.58
N ALA A 87 -8.07 -2.55 -1.75
CA ALA A 87 -7.09 -1.75 -2.49
C ALA A 87 -7.67 -0.41 -2.95
N ILE A 88 -8.90 -0.42 -3.48
CA ILE A 88 -9.60 0.79 -3.91
C ILE A 88 -9.85 1.72 -2.72
N ILE A 89 -10.37 1.18 -1.61
CA ILE A 89 -10.61 1.94 -0.39
C ILE A 89 -9.29 2.54 0.13
N ALA A 90 -8.21 1.75 0.18
CA ALA A 90 -6.92 2.22 0.65
C ALA A 90 -6.39 3.40 -0.18
N ILE A 91 -6.43 3.30 -1.52
CA ILE A 91 -5.97 4.38 -2.40
C ILE A 91 -6.86 5.61 -2.28
N GLY A 92 -8.18 5.44 -2.15
CA GLY A 92 -9.12 6.55 -2.01
C GLY A 92 -9.01 7.27 -0.67
N PHE A 93 -8.76 6.56 0.43
CA PHE A 93 -8.64 7.15 1.77
C PHE A 93 -7.26 7.73 2.06
N LEU A 94 -6.20 7.24 1.43
CA LEU A 94 -4.83 7.71 1.66
C LEU A 94 -4.70 9.25 1.59
N PRO A 95 -5.16 9.96 0.54
CA PRO A 95 -5.02 11.42 0.47
C PRO A 95 -5.80 12.15 1.57
N PHE A 96 -6.93 11.60 2.01
CA PHE A 96 -7.72 12.19 3.10
C PHE A 96 -6.97 12.10 4.44
N ILE A 97 -6.35 10.95 4.70
CA ILE A 97 -5.51 10.74 5.89
C ILE A 97 -4.28 11.65 5.83
N GLU A 98 -3.60 11.73 4.68
CA GLU A 98 -2.45 12.62 4.48
C GLU A 98 -2.80 14.08 4.76
N SER A 99 -3.91 14.58 4.20
CA SER A 99 -4.37 15.96 4.42
C SER A 99 -4.80 16.23 5.86
N THR A 100 -5.38 15.24 6.56
CA THR A 100 -5.89 15.43 7.92
C THR A 100 -4.74 15.44 8.93
N PHE A 101 -3.75 14.56 8.74
CA PHE A 101 -2.63 14.41 9.67
C PHE A 101 -1.39 15.23 9.26
N ASN A 102 -1.41 15.85 8.07
CA ASN A 102 -0.29 16.62 7.50
C ASN A 102 1.01 15.78 7.43
N ILE A 103 0.85 14.48 7.16
CA ILE A 103 1.95 13.52 7.04
C ILE A 103 2.21 13.29 5.56
N VAL A 104 3.46 13.42 5.14
CA VAL A 104 3.87 13.12 3.77
C VAL A 104 4.19 11.63 3.68
N THR A 105 3.40 10.85 2.92
CA THR A 105 3.75 9.44 2.65
C THR A 105 4.69 9.34 1.46
N ALA A 106 5.28 8.16 1.25
CA ALA A 106 6.08 7.87 0.06
C ALA A 106 5.32 8.16 -1.25
N MET A 107 3.98 8.01 -1.25
CA MET A 107 3.14 8.35 -2.39
C MET A 107 3.06 9.86 -2.61
N GLY A 108 2.83 10.64 -1.55
CA GLY A 108 2.86 12.09 -1.59
C GLY A 108 4.23 12.63 -2.03
N LEU A 109 5.33 12.05 -1.53
CA LEU A 109 6.69 12.41 -1.96
C LEU A 109 6.91 12.18 -3.47
N LEU A 110 6.44 11.05 -4.01
CA LEU A 110 6.50 10.80 -5.44
C LEU A 110 5.68 11.81 -6.25
N GLU A 111 4.52 12.22 -5.73
CA GLU A 111 3.68 13.24 -6.35
C GLU A 111 4.34 14.63 -6.31
N LEU A 112 5.05 14.98 -5.23
CA LEU A 112 5.87 16.20 -5.15
C LEU A 112 7.11 16.14 -6.06
N SER A 113 7.70 14.96 -6.25
CA SER A 113 8.85 14.80 -7.15
C SER A 113 8.50 15.02 -8.64
N ASN A 114 7.21 15.07 -8.98
CA ASN A 114 6.76 15.27 -10.35
C ASN A 114 7.02 16.73 -10.78
N THR A 115 7.82 16.89 -11.83
CA THR A 115 8.20 18.18 -12.42
C THR A 115 7.01 18.99 -12.96
N ASP A 116 5.86 18.35 -13.17
CA ASP A 116 4.65 19.03 -13.62
C ASP A 116 3.97 19.91 -12.57
N GLN A 117 4.41 19.86 -11.32
CA GLN A 117 3.94 20.71 -10.23
C GLN A 117 4.06 22.20 -10.59
N PRO A 118 3.02 23.03 -10.32
CA PRO A 118 3.00 24.44 -10.69
C PRO A 118 4.15 25.25 -10.07
N LEU A 119 4.58 24.87 -8.85
CA LEU A 119 5.72 25.50 -8.17
C LEU A 119 7.06 25.20 -8.86
N LEU A 120 7.31 23.94 -9.23
CA LEU A 120 8.52 23.54 -9.97
C LEU A 120 8.55 24.17 -11.37
N LYS A 121 7.41 24.21 -12.07
CA LYS A 121 7.29 24.93 -13.36
C LYS A 121 7.60 26.42 -13.21
N LYS A 122 7.09 27.07 -12.16
CA LYS A 122 7.37 28.49 -11.89
C LYS A 122 8.85 28.70 -11.60
N LEU A 123 9.49 27.82 -10.82
CA LEU A 123 10.92 27.87 -10.55
C LEU A 123 11.75 27.69 -11.83
N LEU A 124 11.39 26.72 -12.68
CA LEU A 124 12.04 26.47 -13.96
C LEU A 124 11.98 27.70 -14.89
N ILE A 125 10.82 28.36 -14.97
CA ILE A 125 10.63 29.54 -15.82
C ILE A 125 11.34 30.77 -15.24
N SER A 126 11.27 30.96 -13.92
CA SER A 126 11.75 32.19 -13.25
C SER A 126 13.24 32.16 -12.97
N ALA A 127 13.81 30.98 -12.66
CA ALA A 127 15.19 30.78 -12.26
C ALA A 127 15.71 29.40 -12.72
N PRO A 128 15.98 29.21 -14.02
CA PRO A 128 16.39 27.90 -14.57
C PRO A 128 17.72 27.39 -14.00
N GLY A 129 18.63 28.30 -13.63
CA GLY A 129 19.90 27.95 -12.98
C GLY A 129 19.69 27.32 -11.60
N THR A 130 18.81 27.91 -10.78
CA THR A 130 18.47 27.38 -9.46
C THR A 130 17.75 26.03 -9.56
N TYR A 131 16.83 25.89 -10.52
CA TYR A 131 16.16 24.62 -10.79
C TYR A 131 17.17 23.49 -11.09
N ASN A 132 18.10 23.73 -12.02
CA ASN A 132 19.11 22.73 -12.39
C ASN A 132 20.06 22.42 -11.22
N HIS A 133 20.42 23.43 -10.43
CA HIS A 133 21.24 23.24 -9.23
C HIS A 133 20.52 22.38 -8.19
N SER A 134 19.25 22.68 -7.88
CA SER A 134 18.44 21.89 -6.93
C SER A 134 18.25 20.45 -7.37
N ILE A 135 18.04 20.18 -8.66
CA ILE A 135 17.97 18.81 -9.21
C ILE A 135 19.30 18.07 -9.01
N LEU A 136 20.43 18.70 -9.33
CA LEU A 136 21.76 18.10 -9.15
C LEU A 136 22.05 17.80 -7.67
N VAL A 137 21.77 18.75 -6.78
CA VAL A 137 21.92 18.57 -5.33
C VAL A 137 21.02 17.44 -4.84
N GLY A 138 19.76 17.39 -5.29
CA GLY A 138 18.82 16.33 -4.93
C GLY A 138 19.31 14.94 -5.35
N HIS A 139 19.90 14.80 -6.53
CA HIS A 139 20.45 13.52 -7.01
C HIS A 139 21.68 13.07 -6.20
N LEU A 140 22.56 14.01 -5.83
CA LEU A 140 23.72 13.73 -4.97
C LEU A 140 23.26 13.32 -3.56
N ALA A 141 22.31 14.05 -2.99
CA ALA A 141 21.77 13.81 -1.66
C ALA A 141 20.97 12.50 -1.61
N GLU A 142 20.20 12.16 -2.65
CA GLU A 142 19.52 10.87 -2.80
C GLU A 142 20.53 9.70 -2.78
N SER A 143 21.64 9.85 -3.52
CA SER A 143 22.70 8.84 -3.59
C SER A 143 23.40 8.65 -2.24
N ALA A 144 23.68 9.74 -1.53
CA ALA A 144 24.27 9.71 -0.19
C ALA A 144 23.30 9.13 0.85
N ALA A 145 22.01 9.50 0.82
CA ALA A 145 21.00 8.95 1.71
C ALA A 145 20.83 7.45 1.51
N LYS A 146 20.87 6.99 0.25
CA LYS A 146 20.77 5.57 -0.09
C LYS A 146 21.97 4.75 0.43
N SER A 147 23.18 5.30 0.45
CA SER A 147 24.36 4.58 0.93
C SER A 147 24.38 4.38 2.45
N ILE A 148 23.71 5.26 3.20
CA ILE A 148 23.57 5.17 4.67
C ILE A 148 22.24 4.53 5.11
N GLY A 149 21.39 4.11 4.17
CA GLY A 149 20.08 3.50 4.47
C GLY A 149 19.01 4.49 4.97
N ALA A 150 19.17 5.79 4.73
CA ALA A 150 18.18 6.82 5.03
C ALA A 150 17.09 6.89 3.92
N ASP A 151 16.02 7.64 4.17
CA ASP A 151 14.94 7.86 3.19
C ASP A 151 15.43 8.74 2.04
N SER A 152 15.87 8.10 0.96
CA SER A 152 16.43 8.77 -0.21
C SER A 152 15.39 9.58 -1.00
N LEU A 153 14.11 9.15 -0.98
CA LEU A 153 13.04 9.83 -1.70
C LEU A 153 12.69 11.15 -1.01
N LEU A 154 12.59 11.14 0.32
CA LEU A 154 12.36 12.34 1.12
C LEU A 154 13.46 13.38 0.89
N VAL A 155 14.72 12.96 0.97
CA VAL A 155 15.88 13.85 0.79
C VAL A 155 15.90 14.46 -0.61
N LYS A 156 15.58 13.68 -1.65
CA LYS A 156 15.48 14.17 -3.03
C LYS A 156 14.41 15.27 -3.15
N VAL A 157 13.22 15.02 -2.63
CA VAL A 157 12.10 15.97 -2.72
C VAL A 157 12.39 17.23 -1.90
N ALA A 158 12.99 17.09 -0.72
CA ALA A 158 13.39 18.20 0.13
C ALA A 158 14.48 19.09 -0.50
N ALA A 159 15.24 18.60 -1.48
CA ALA A 159 16.18 19.44 -2.23
C ALA A 159 15.50 20.28 -3.34
N LEU A 160 14.27 19.91 -3.73
CA LEU A 160 13.49 20.59 -4.79
C LEU A 160 12.58 21.70 -4.26
N TYR A 161 12.26 21.67 -2.97
CA TYR A 161 11.33 22.59 -2.28
C TYR A 161 12.03 23.29 -1.13
#